data_AF-A0A0S1XDA1-F1
#
_entry.id   AF-A0A0S1XDA1-F1
#
_cell.length_a   1.000
_cell.length_b   1.000
_cell.length_c   1.000
_cell.angle_alpha   90.00
_cell.angle_beta   90.00
_cell.angle_gamma   90.00
#
_symmetry.space_group_name_H-M   'P 1'
#
loop_
_entity.id
_entity.type
_entity.pdbx_description
1 polymer ?
#
loop_
_entity_poly.entity_id
_entity_poly.type
_entity_poly.pdbx_seq_one_letter_code
_entity_poly.pdbx_strand_id
1 'polypeptide(L)' 'MFRSKYRERAWWSMFVGLLFAFSGAYGKFKPMIIVGILFATFGVILLEYDRRVSHDSGKS' A
#
# COMPACT_ATOMS: atom_id res chain seq x y z
N MET A 1 20.24 -1.88 0.33
CA MET A 1 19.60 -0.86 -0.53
C MET A 1 18.27 -1.32 -1.16
N PHE A 2 18.08 -2.60 -1.51
CA PHE A 2 16.82 -3.12 -2.10
C PHE A 2 15.57 -3.02 -1.19
N ARG A 3 15.76 -3.18 0.12
CA ARG A 3 14.70 -3.13 1.15
C ARG A 3 14.02 -1.74 1.27
N SER A 4 14.68 -0.68 0.82
CA SER A 4 14.13 0.68 0.83
C SER A 4 13.07 0.87 -0.27
N LYS A 5 13.28 0.28 -1.46
CA LYS A 5 12.41 0.49 -2.63
C LYS A 5 11.01 -0.11 -2.46
N TYR A 6 10.89 -1.28 -1.82
CA TYR A 6 9.60 -1.92 -1.60
C TYR A 6 8.78 -1.20 -0.54
N ARG A 7 9.43 -0.80 0.56
CA ARG A 7 8.81 0.00 1.62
C ARG A 7 8.37 1.38 1.12
N GLU A 8 9.19 2.02 0.29
CA GLU A 8 8.85 3.29 -0.35
C GLU A 8 7.67 3.15 -1.32
N ARG A 9 7.66 2.10 -2.16
CA ARG A 9 6.51 1.79 -3.04
C ARG A 9 5.24 1.49 -2.26
N ALA A 10 5.34 0.79 -1.12
CA ALA A 10 4.19 0.51 -0.28
C ALA A 10 3.62 1.78 0.36
N TRP A 11 4.49 2.69 0.81
CA TRP A 11 4.09 4.01 1.29
C TRP A 11 3.42 4.85 0.20
N TRP A 12 3.95 4.84 -1.03
CA TRP A 12 3.30 5.48 -2.17
C TRP A 12 1.93 4.88 -2.48
N SER A 13 1.80 3.55 -2.44
CA SER A 13 0.52 2.87 -2.66
C SER A 13 -0.51 3.21 -1.59
N MET A 14 -0.10 3.31 -0.32
CA MET A 14 -0.96 3.78 0.77
C MET A 14 -1.37 5.25 0.58
N PHE A 15 -0.42 6.13 0.23
CA PHE A 15 -0.69 7.55 0.00
C PHE A 15 -1.70 7.76 -1.13
N VAL A 16 -1.50 7.07 -2.27
CA VAL A 16 -2.43 7.10 -3.40
C VAL A 16 -3.80 6.56 -3.00
N GLY A 17 -3.87 5.43 -2.29
CA GLY A 17 -5.13 4.87 -1.79
C GLY A 17 -5.90 5.85 -0.90
N LEU A 18 -5.19 6.56 -0.02
CA LEU A 18 -5.77 7.57 0.88
C LEU A 18 -6.30 8.78 0.10
N LEU A 19 -5.56 9.25 -0.91
CA LEU A 19 -5.96 10.32 -1.82
C LEU A 19 -7.24 9.98 -2.57
N PHE A 20 -7.34 8.75 -3.12
CA PHE A 20 -8.53 8.28 -3.80
C PHE A 20 -9.73 8.11 -2.86
N ALA A 21 -9.51 7.59 -1.64
CA ALA A 21 -10.56 7.48 -0.64
C ALA A 21 -11.09 8.86 -0.21
N PHE A 22 -10.19 9.84 -0.01
CA PHE A 22 -10.55 11.20 0.38
C PHE A 22 -11.28 11.94 -0.74
N SER A 23 -10.78 11.84 -1.98
CA SER A 23 -11.43 12.39 -3.17
C SER A 23 -12.80 11.75 -3.42
N GLY A 24 -12.91 10.43 -3.27
CA GLY A 24 -14.17 9.69 -3.39
C GLY A 24 -15.19 10.05 -2.32
N ALA A 25 -14.76 10.28 -1.08
CA ALA A 25 -15.60 10.76 0.00
C ALA A 25 -16.13 12.18 -0.26
N TYR A 26 -15.26 13.07 -0.75
CA TYR A 26 -15.63 14.44 -1.10
C TYR A 26 -16.64 14.50 -2.26
N GLY A 27 -16.44 13.69 -3.31
CA GLY A 27 -17.33 13.64 -4.47
C GLY A 27 -18.56 12.72 -4.32
N LYS A 28 -18.75 12.07 -3.17
CA LYS A 28 -19.73 10.96 -2.98
C LYS A 28 -19.64 9.86 -4.07
N PHE A 29 -18.47 9.70 -4.68
CA PHE A 29 -18.26 8.79 -5.81
C PHE A 29 -17.86 7.41 -5.28
N LYS A 30 -18.86 6.54 -5.08
CA LYS A 30 -18.67 5.16 -4.57
C LYS A 30 -17.55 4.38 -5.26
N PRO A 31 -17.34 4.45 -6.60
CA PRO A 31 -16.26 3.73 -7.26
C PRO A 31 -14.86 4.13 -6.79
N MET A 32 -14.62 5.43 -6.52
CA MET A 32 -13.30 5.90 -6.06
C MET A 32 -12.96 5.39 -4.66
N ILE A 33 -13.98 5.24 -3.79
CA ILE A 33 -13.79 4.68 -2.45
C ILE A 33 -13.33 3.22 -2.55
N ILE A 34 -13.94 2.44 -3.45
CA ILE A 34 -13.54 1.03 -3.70
C ILE A 34 -12.10 0.96 -4.21
N VAL A 35 -11.73 1.82 -5.15
CA VAL A 35 -10.35 1.90 -5.67
C VAL A 35 -9.36 2.26 -4.56
N GLY A 36 -9.71 3.21 -3.68
CA GLY A 36 -8.88 3.56 -2.53
C GLY A 36 -8.64 2.37 -1.57
N ILE A 37 -9.69 1.59 -1.29
CA ILE A 37 -9.59 0.38 -0.45
C ILE A 37 -8.70 -0.70 -1.11
N LEU A 38 -8.82 -0.88 -2.43
CA LEU A 38 -7.97 -1.82 -3.17
C LEU A 38 -6.50 -1.42 -3.11
N PHE A 39 -6.18 -0.14 -3.30
CA PHE A 39 -4.80 0.36 -3.19
C PHE A 39 -4.23 0.24 -1.78
N ALA A 40 -5.04 0.49 -0.75
CA ALA A 40 -4.65 0.30 0.64
C ALA A 40 -4.34 -1.17 0.95
N THR A 41 -5.22 -2.08 0.51
CA THR A 41 -5.03 -3.53 0.67
C THR A 41 -3.76 -4.01 -0.03
N PHE A 42 -3.52 -3.53 -1.26
CA PHE A 42 -2.31 -3.85 -2.01
C PHE A 42 -1.04 -3.35 -1.31
N GLY A 43 -1.07 -2.15 -0.74
CA GLY A 43 0.02 -1.59 0.06
C GLY A 43 0.35 -2.44 1.30
N VAL A 44 -0.67 -2.93 2.01
CA VAL A 44 -0.50 -3.82 3.17
C VAL A 44 0.13 -5.15 2.74
N ILE A 45 -0.33 -5.75 1.64
CA ILE A 45 0.24 -7.00 1.11
C ILE A 45 1.72 -6.82 0.76
N LEU A 46 2.09 -5.70 0.15
CA LEU A 46 3.49 -5.38 -0.17
C LEU A 46 4.35 -5.22 1.10
N LEU A 47 3.82 -4.59 2.16
CA LEU A 47 4.52 -4.48 3.44
C LEU A 47 4.69 -5.85 4.12
N GLU A 48 3.65 -6.69 4.09
CA GLU A 48 3.70 -8.03 4.65
C GLU A 48 4.70 -8.91 3.88
N TYR A 49 4.76 -8.76 2.55
CA TYR A 49 5.73 -9.45 1.69
C TYR A 49 7.16 -8.99 1.98
N ASP A 50 7.42 -7.68 2.05
CA ASP A 50 8.73 -7.14 2.44
C ASP A 50 9.14 -7.63 3.84
N ARG A 51 8.19 -7.67 4.78
CA ARG A 51 8.41 -8.22 6.14
C ARG A 51 8.79 -9.69 6.10
N ARG A 52 8.08 -10.52 5.32
CA ARG A 52 8.36 -11.97 5.19
C ARG A 52 9.73 -12.22 4.56
N VAL A 53 10.02 -11.57 3.44
CA VAL A 53 11.33 -11.68 2.75
C VAL A 53 12.47 -11.25 3.68
N SER A 54 12.26 -10.18 4.44
CA SER A 54 13.24 -9.70 5.42
C SER A 54 13.47 -10.67 6.58
N HIS A 55 12.45 -11.41 6.98
CA HIS A 55 12.51 -12.33 8.12
C HIS A 55 13.23 -13.63 7.76
N ASP A 56 13.08 -14.12 6.52
CA ASP A 56 13.86 -15.28 6.03
C ASP A 56 15.32 -14.94 5.75
N SER A 57 15.62 -13.71 5.30
CA SER A 57 17.01 -13.26 5.08
C SER A 57 17.86 -13.18 6.36
N GLY A 58 17.25 -13.17 7.55
CA GLY A 58 17.96 -13.07 8.83
C GLY A 58 18.32 -14.42 9.47
N LYS A 59 17.98 -15.55 8.82
CA LYS A 59 18.25 -16.91 9.31
C LYS A 59 19.51 -17.57 8.72
N SER A 60 20.27 -16.86 7.87
CA SER A 60 21.52 -17.36 7.31
C SER A 60 22.73 -17.02 8.17
#